data_AF-A0A965MDE9-F1
#
_entry.id   AF-A0A965MDE9-F1
#
_cell.length_a   1.000
_cell.length_b   1.000
_cell.length_c   1.000
_cell.angle_alpha   90.00
_cell.angle_beta   90.00
_cell.angle_gamma   90.00
#
_symmetry.space_group_name_H-M   'P 1'
#
loop_
_entity.id
_entity.type
_entity.pdbx_description
1 polymer ?
#
loop_
_entity_poly.entity_id
_entity_poly.type
_entity_poly.pdbx_seq_one_letter_code
_entity_poly.pdbx_strand_id
1 'polypeptide(L)'
;AGLTGTAPDLPEAAQLGELLEAWRAAPDKNARAKIWHQMLELHSEQVFSIGTVNAVPQPIVIHSHLRNVPEEGVYAWAPGAYFGMYRPDTFWLAP
;
A
#
# COMPACT_ATOMS: atom_id res chain seq x y z
N ALA A 1 -11.82 -13.34 -1.13
CA ALA A 1 -12.24 -12.29 -2.09
C ALA A 1 -13.62 -11.82 -1.67
N GLY A 2 -13.84 -10.50 -1.55
CA GLY A 2 -15.09 -9.93 -1.06
C GLY A 2 -16.24 -10.18 -2.04
N LEU A 3 -17.25 -10.92 -1.60
CA LEU A 3 -18.44 -11.26 -2.38
C LEU A 3 -19.64 -10.33 -2.10
N THR A 4 -19.41 -9.23 -1.35
CA THR A 4 -20.48 -8.40 -0.78
C THR A 4 -20.43 -6.94 -1.24
N GLY A 5 -19.79 -6.64 -2.37
CA GLY A 5 -19.76 -5.30 -2.94
C GLY A 5 -20.92 -5.03 -3.91
N THR A 6 -21.51 -3.84 -3.85
CA THR A 6 -22.42 -3.31 -4.88
C THR A 6 -21.66 -2.33 -5.78
N ALA A 7 -22.23 -2.03 -6.96
CA ALA A 7 -21.66 -1.02 -7.84
C ALA A 7 -21.66 0.37 -7.16
N PRO A 8 -20.67 1.23 -7.44
CA PRO A 8 -20.68 2.61 -6.95
C PRO A 8 -21.85 3.39 -7.54
N ASP A 9 -22.54 4.19 -6.71
CA ASP A 9 -23.60 5.09 -7.17
C ASP A 9 -23.05 6.36 -7.83
N LEU A 10 -21.80 6.74 -7.50
CA LEU A 10 -21.13 7.91 -8.06
C LEU A 10 -20.44 7.56 -9.39
N PRO A 11 -20.77 8.25 -10.50
CA PRO A 11 -20.17 7.99 -11.81
C PRO A 11 -18.64 8.08 -11.81
N GLU A 12 -18.08 9.06 -11.09
CA GLU A 12 -16.64 9.28 -10.99
C GLU A 12 -15.95 8.15 -10.20
N ALA A 13 -16.63 7.58 -9.20
CA ALA A 13 -16.14 6.41 -8.49
C ALA A 13 -16.21 5.14 -9.37
N ALA A 14 -17.23 5.02 -10.22
CA ALA A 14 -17.30 3.94 -11.21
C ALA A 14 -16.15 4.06 -12.23
N GLN A 15 -15.84 5.28 -12.70
CA GLN A 15 -14.70 5.55 -13.58
C GLN A 15 -13.35 5.16 -12.94
N LEU A 16 -13.15 5.40 -11.63
CA LEU A 16 -11.97 4.89 -10.93
C LEU A 16 -11.88 3.35 -10.96
N GLY A 17 -13.03 2.65 -10.89
CA GLY A 17 -13.10 1.20 -11.05
C GLY A 17 -12.67 0.74 -12.45
N GLU A 18 -13.14 1.42 -13.50
CA GLU A 18 -12.74 1.13 -14.89
C GLU A 18 -11.24 1.39 -15.12
N LEU A 19 -10.72 2.51 -14.61
CA LEU A 19 -9.30 2.84 -14.67
C LEU A 19 -8.45 1.80 -13.91
N LEU A 20 -8.93 1.28 -12.78
CA LEU A 20 -8.26 0.22 -12.03
C LEU A 20 -8.14 -1.07 -12.86
N GLU A 21 -9.21 -1.48 -13.54
CA GLU A 21 -9.17 -2.65 -14.42
C GLU A 21 -8.23 -2.43 -15.61
N ALA A 22 -8.25 -1.24 -16.22
CA ALA A 22 -7.30 -0.87 -17.28
C ALA A 22 -5.84 -0.88 -16.78
N TRP A 23 -5.60 -0.39 -15.56
CA TRP A 23 -4.27 -0.39 -14.93
C TRP A 23 -3.75 -1.81 -14.67
N ARG A 24 -4.64 -2.72 -14.25
CA ARG A 24 -4.32 -4.15 -14.06
C ARG A 24 -3.97 -4.84 -15.38
N ALA A 25 -4.67 -4.46 -16.47
CA ALA A 25 -4.48 -5.02 -17.80
C ALA A 25 -3.38 -4.32 -18.63
N ALA A 26 -2.73 -3.27 -18.11
CA ALA A 26 -1.77 -2.46 -18.86
C ALA A 26 -0.57 -3.30 -19.35
N PRO A 27 -0.14 -3.15 -20.62
CA PRO A 27 0.88 -4.00 -21.24
C PRO A 27 2.30 -3.70 -20.76
N ASP A 28 2.55 -2.49 -20.28
CA ASP A 28 3.86 -2.03 -19.86
C ASP A 28 3.77 -0.97 -18.75
N LYS A 29 4.95 -0.61 -18.21
CA LYS A 29 5.07 0.33 -17.10
C LYS A 29 4.64 1.75 -17.49
N ASN A 30 4.85 2.19 -18.73
CA ASN A 30 4.50 3.55 -19.16
C ASN A 30 2.98 3.68 -19.30
N ALA A 31 2.33 2.70 -19.92
CA ALA A 31 0.87 2.62 -19.99
C ALA A 31 0.26 2.59 -18.58
N ARG A 32 0.81 1.77 -17.69
CA ARG A 32 0.37 1.67 -16.30
C ARG A 32 0.55 2.97 -15.51
N ALA A 33 1.69 3.67 -15.70
CA ALA A 33 1.94 4.97 -15.09
C ALA A 33 0.97 6.05 -15.61
N LYS A 34 0.67 6.06 -16.92
CA LYS A 34 -0.30 7.00 -17.49
C LYS A 34 -1.68 6.84 -16.87
N ILE A 35 -2.17 5.61 -16.77
CA ILE A 35 -3.48 5.31 -16.16
C ILE A 35 -3.48 5.69 -14.68
N TRP A 36 -2.37 5.42 -13.97
CA TRP A 36 -2.22 5.82 -12.57
C TRP A 36 -2.37 7.34 -12.38
N HIS A 37 -1.76 8.15 -13.25
CA HIS A 37 -1.91 9.60 -13.18
C HIS A 37 -3.36 10.05 -13.42
N GLN A 38 -4.09 9.40 -14.32
CA GLN A 38 -5.52 9.68 -14.54
C GLN A 38 -6.35 9.36 -13.28
N MET A 39 -6.05 8.26 -12.58
CA MET A 39 -6.72 7.93 -11.32
C MET A 39 -6.42 8.97 -10.23
N LEU A 40 -5.17 9.45 -10.13
CA LEU A 40 -4.78 10.48 -9.17
C LEU A 40 -5.45 11.82 -9.44
N GLU A 41 -5.51 12.23 -10.71
CA GLU A 41 -6.17 13.47 -11.15
C GLU A 41 -7.64 13.44 -10.75
N LEU A 42 -8.38 12.39 -11.16
CA LEU A 42 -9.80 12.23 -10.82
C LEU A 42 -10.04 12.17 -9.30
N HIS A 43 -9.21 11.44 -8.56
CA HIS A 43 -9.31 11.38 -7.09
C HIS A 43 -9.10 12.76 -6.46
N SER A 44 -8.18 13.56 -6.98
CA SER A 44 -7.89 14.90 -6.47
C SER A 44 -8.99 15.92 -6.80
N GLU A 45 -9.63 15.82 -7.97
CA GLU A 45 -10.74 16.69 -8.38
C GLU A 45 -11.99 16.43 -7.55
N GLN A 46 -12.29 15.16 -7.26
CA GLN A 46 -13.51 14.77 -6.55
C GLN A 46 -13.37 14.76 -5.02
N VAL A 47 -12.13 14.77 -4.51
CA VAL A 47 -11.84 14.82 -3.07
C VAL A 47 -12.61 13.75 -2.28
N PHE A 48 -12.57 12.50 -2.76
CA PHE A 48 -13.32 11.39 -2.13
C PHE A 48 -12.94 11.15 -0.65
N SER A 49 -11.73 11.57 -0.27
CA SER A 49 -11.28 11.57 1.12
C SER A 49 -10.37 12.75 1.39
N ILE A 50 -10.38 13.23 2.64
CA ILE A 50 -9.46 14.24 3.14
C ILE A 50 -8.54 13.58 4.16
N GLY A 51 -7.29 13.34 3.78
CA GLY A 51 -6.28 12.86 4.69
C GLY A 51 -5.86 13.95 5.67
N THR A 52 -5.92 13.68 6.97
CA THR A 52 -5.53 14.63 8.03
C THR A 52 -4.12 14.39 8.55
N VAL A 53 -3.70 13.13 8.64
CA VAL A 53 -2.40 12.70 9.15
C VAL A 53 -1.91 11.51 8.32
N ASN A 54 -0.61 11.45 8.06
CA ASN A 54 0.06 10.31 7.43
C ASN A 54 1.43 10.06 8.06
N ALA A 55 2.06 8.94 7.71
CA ALA A 55 3.45 8.62 8.06
C ALA A 55 3.81 8.75 9.56
N VAL A 56 2.89 8.40 10.45
CA VAL A 56 3.14 8.41 11.89
C VAL A 56 4.26 7.41 12.22
N PRO A 57 5.33 7.83 12.92
CA PRO A 57 6.42 6.94 13.30
C PRO A 57 5.92 5.71 14.06
N GLN A 58 6.43 4.53 13.69
CA GLN A 58 6.09 3.25 14.32
C GLN A 58 7.33 2.72 15.05
N PRO A 59 7.60 3.15 16.30
CA PRO A 59 8.77 2.71 17.04
C PRO A 59 8.62 1.24 17.45
N ILE A 60 9.71 0.48 17.31
CA ILE A 60 9.79 -0.94 17.70
C ILE A 60 10.99 -1.10 18.61
N VAL A 61 10.81 -1.85 19.70
CA VAL A 61 11.88 -2.14 20.65
C VAL A 61 12.45 -3.52 20.35
N ILE A 62 13.77 -3.60 20.25
CA ILE A 62 14.50 -4.86 20.12
C ILE A 62 15.44 -5.05 21.31
N HIS A 63 15.81 -6.31 21.57
CA HIS A 63 16.88 -6.60 22.52
C HIS A 63 18.22 -6.08 21.97
N SER A 64 19.08 -5.52 22.82
CA SER A 64 20.35 -4.90 22.43
C SER A 64 21.34 -5.86 21.76
N HIS A 65 21.19 -7.16 22.02
CA HIS A 65 21.99 -8.24 21.39
C HIS A 65 21.32 -8.85 20.16
N LEU A 66 20.07 -8.50 19.84
CA LEU A 66 19.43 -8.97 18.61
C LEU A 66 20.08 -8.27 17.41
N ARG A 67 20.41 -9.05 16.39
CA ARG A 67 21.08 -8.60 15.16
C ARG A 67 20.25 -8.97 13.94
N ASN A 68 20.57 -8.31 12.83
CA ASN A 68 19.93 -8.47 11.52
C ASN A 68 18.50 -7.92 11.43
N VAL A 69 18.08 -7.10 12.40
CA VAL A 69 16.87 -6.30 12.30
C VAL A 69 17.22 -4.98 11.59
N PRO A 70 16.52 -4.59 10.52
CA PRO A 70 16.72 -3.28 9.89
C PRO A 70 16.46 -2.14 10.87
N GLU A 71 17.26 -1.07 10.77
CA GLU A 71 17.06 0.15 11.58
C GLU A 71 15.77 0.88 11.20
N GLU A 72 15.45 0.91 9.90
CA GLU A 72 14.22 1.48 9.36
C GLU A 72 13.50 0.47 8.46
N GLY A 73 12.17 0.55 8.44
CA GLY A 73 11.34 -0.36 7.65
C GLY A 73 9.88 0.08 7.52
N VAL A 74 9.19 -0.55 6.57
CA VAL A 74 7.75 -0.50 6.38
C VAL A 74 7.07 -1.31 7.48
N TYR A 75 6.25 -0.61 8.27
CA TYR A 75 5.35 -1.26 9.21
C TYR A 75 3.97 -1.45 8.57
N ALA A 76 3.69 -2.64 8.06
CA ALA A 76 2.42 -2.96 7.43
C ALA A 76 1.99 -4.41 7.69
N TRP A 77 0.70 -4.60 7.99
CA TRP A 77 0.12 -5.95 8.14
C TRP A 77 0.03 -6.70 6.82
N ALA A 78 -0.55 -6.09 5.78
CA ALA A 78 -0.72 -6.73 4.47
C ALA A 78 0.00 -5.90 3.39
N PRO A 79 0.83 -6.52 2.52
CA PRO A 79 1.27 -7.91 2.49
C PRO A 79 2.45 -8.22 3.42
N GLY A 80 2.95 -7.25 4.20
CA GLY A 80 4.24 -7.35 4.91
C GLY A 80 4.28 -8.25 6.15
N ALA A 81 3.12 -8.61 6.72
CA ALA A 81 2.97 -9.35 7.98
C ALA A 81 3.79 -8.75 9.14
N TYR A 82 3.82 -7.42 9.23
CA TYR A 82 4.69 -6.61 10.09
C TYR A 82 6.17 -6.94 9.91
N PHE A 83 6.63 -8.01 10.54
CA PHE A 83 8.01 -8.48 10.49
C PHE A 83 8.26 -9.54 9.41
N GLY A 84 7.19 -10.17 8.89
CA GLY A 84 7.33 -11.32 7.97
C GLY A 84 8.15 -11.00 6.72
N MET A 85 8.01 -9.80 6.16
CA MET A 85 8.80 -9.37 5.00
C MET A 85 10.30 -9.21 5.28
N TYR A 86 10.69 -9.12 6.55
CA TYR A 86 12.07 -8.95 7.00
C TYR A 86 12.78 -10.25 7.33
N ARG A 87 12.16 -11.41 7.03
CA ARG A 87 12.74 -12.75 7.27
C ARG A 87 13.23 -12.90 8.71
N PRO A 88 12.32 -12.90 9.70
CA PRO A 88 12.68 -12.95 11.12
C PRO A 88 13.45 -14.23 11.50
N ASP A 89 13.38 -15.28 10.67
CA ASP A 89 14.20 -16.49 10.74
C ASP A 89 15.71 -16.23 10.56
N THR A 90 16.06 -15.08 9.96
CA THR A 90 17.45 -14.65 9.78
C THR A 90 17.96 -13.77 10.91
N PHE A 91 17.18 -13.48 11.94
CA PHE A 91 17.63 -12.71 13.10
C PHE A 91 18.39 -13.61 14.07
N TRP A 92 19.39 -13.08 14.78
CA TRP A 92 20.15 -13.84 15.76
C TRP A 92 20.52 -13.02 16.99
N LEU A 93 20.66 -13.70 18.13
CA LEU A 93 21.23 -13.12 19.34
C LEU A 93 22.75 -13.25 19.28
N ALA A 94 23.44 -12.11 19.36
CA ALA A 94 24.87 -12.10 19.60
C ALA A 94 25.18 -12.55 21.05
N PRO A 95 26.38 -13.09 21.31
CA PRO A 95 26.84 -13.42 22.66
C PRO A 95 26.71 -12.26 23.65
#